data_AF-A0A7Y7BBU5-F1
#
_entry.id   AF-A0A7Y7BBU5-F1
#
_cell.length_a   1.000
_cell.length_b   1.000
_cell.length_c   1.000
_cell.angle_alpha   90.00
_cell.angle_beta   90.00
_cell.angle_gamma   90.00
#
_symmetry.space_group_name_H-M   'P 1'
#
loop_
_entity.id
_entity.type
_entity.pdbx_description
1 polymer ?
#
loop_
_entity_poly.entity_id
_entity_poly.type
_entity_poly.pdbx_seq_one_letter_code
_entity_poly.pdbx_strand_id
1 'polypeptide(L)'
;IRHFLVHAVARTGGHLGPNLGVVELTIALHRIFDSPADRILWDTGHQSYVHKLLTGRQDFSKLRGKGGLSGYPSREESEHDVIENSHASTV
;
A
#
# COMPACT_ATOMS: atom_id res chain seq x y z
N ILE A 1 6.29 5.39 -10.15
CA ILE A 1 6.09 4.77 -8.81
C ILE A 1 7.26 5.06 -7.86
N ARG A 2 8.48 4.53 -8.07
CA ARG A 2 9.62 4.78 -7.16
C ARG A 2 9.87 6.25 -6.85
N HIS A 3 9.98 7.08 -7.89
CA HIS A 3 10.20 8.52 -7.74
C HIS A 3 9.11 9.18 -6.88
N PHE A 4 7.84 8.84 -7.15
CA PHE A 4 6.71 9.31 -6.34
C PHE A 4 6.86 8.89 -4.88
N LEU A 5 7.14 7.60 -4.60
CA LEU A 5 7.28 7.11 -3.23
C LEU A 5 8.42 7.80 -2.48
N VAL A 6 9.58 7.98 -3.12
CA VAL A 6 10.71 8.71 -2.52
C VAL A 6 10.30 10.13 -2.17
N HIS A 7 9.68 10.87 -3.10
CA HIS A 7 9.27 12.25 -2.85
C HIS A 7 8.16 12.39 -1.80
N ALA A 8 7.13 11.54 -1.85
CA ALA A 8 6.00 11.60 -0.95
C ALA A 8 6.41 11.20 0.47
N VAL A 9 7.06 10.05 0.62
CA VAL A 9 7.43 9.50 1.93
C VAL A 9 8.56 10.31 2.58
N ALA A 10 9.45 10.94 1.82
CA ALA A 10 10.43 11.88 2.38
C ALA A 10 9.78 13.09 3.08
N ARG A 11 8.57 13.49 2.67
CA ARG A 11 7.84 14.62 3.27
C ARG A 11 6.98 14.21 4.46
N THR A 12 6.33 13.05 4.39
CA THR A 12 5.36 12.60 5.40
C THR A 12 5.92 11.61 6.41
N GLY A 13 7.09 11.02 6.15
CA GLY A 13 7.55 9.82 6.83
C GLY A 13 6.73 8.58 6.41
N GLY A 14 7.12 7.42 6.95
CA GLY A 14 6.49 6.12 6.65
C GLY A 14 7.50 5.08 6.15
N HIS A 15 6.98 3.96 5.63
CA HIS A 15 7.76 2.76 5.36
C HIS A 15 8.40 2.77 3.96
N LEU A 16 9.43 3.60 3.71
CA LEU A 16 10.01 3.72 2.37
C LEU A 16 10.68 2.41 1.87
N GLY A 17 11.58 1.84 2.68
CA GLY A 17 12.41 0.68 2.27
C GLY A 17 11.60 -0.52 1.79
N PRO A 18 10.66 -1.05 2.58
CA PRO A 18 9.82 -2.17 2.19
C PRO A 18 9.04 -1.92 0.89
N ASN A 19 8.54 -0.69 0.70
CA ASN A 19 7.79 -0.33 -0.51
C ASN A 19 8.67 -0.21 -1.76
N LEU A 20 9.92 0.23 -1.64
CA LEU A 20 10.86 0.22 -2.76
C LEU A 20 11.25 -1.20 -3.18
N GLY A 21 11.27 -2.15 -2.24
CA GLY A 21 11.60 -3.56 -2.46
C GLY A 21 10.51 -4.37 -3.18
N VAL A 22 9.25 -3.93 -3.15
CA VAL A 22 8.12 -4.68 -3.73
C VAL A 22 7.47 -4.02 -4.95
N VAL A 23 8.10 -3.00 -5.55
CA VAL A 23 7.50 -2.27 -6.69
C VAL A 23 7.14 -3.21 -7.84
N GLU A 24 8.09 -3.98 -8.37
CA GLU A 24 7.85 -4.87 -9.50
C GLU A 24 6.90 -5.99 -9.12
N LEU A 25 7.07 -6.59 -7.93
CA LEU A 25 6.18 -7.64 -7.44
C LEU A 25 4.73 -7.15 -7.44
N THR A 26 4.49 -5.96 -6.89
CA THR A 26 3.14 -5.40 -6.80
C THR A 26 2.56 -5.12 -8.19
N ILE A 27 3.36 -4.59 -9.12
CA ILE A 27 2.92 -4.38 -10.51
C ILE A 27 2.59 -5.71 -11.18
N ALA A 28 3.41 -6.75 -10.99
CA ALA A 28 3.17 -8.07 -11.56
C ALA A 28 1.86 -8.67 -11.03
N LEU A 29 1.64 -8.62 -9.71
CA LEU A 29 0.40 -9.08 -9.09
C LEU A 29 -0.83 -8.38 -9.69
N HIS A 30 -0.80 -7.03 -9.79
CA HIS A 30 -1.90 -6.24 -10.35
C HIS A 30 -2.05 -6.33 -11.88
N ARG A 31 -1.09 -6.96 -12.58
CA ARG A 31 -1.23 -7.27 -14.01
C ARG A 31 -1.74 -8.67 -14.29
N ILE A 32 -1.49 -9.61 -13.38
CA ILE A 32 -1.82 -11.03 -13.55
C ILE A 32 -3.14 -11.40 -12.87
N PHE A 33 -3.41 -10.80 -11.70
CA PHE A 33 -4.64 -11.02 -10.94
C PHE A 33 -5.60 -9.85 -11.11
N ASP A 34 -6.90 -10.15 -11.08
CA ASP A 34 -7.98 -9.16 -11.23
C ASP A 34 -8.48 -8.71 -9.86
N SER A 35 -7.75 -7.83 -9.20
CA SER A 35 -8.17 -7.27 -7.91
C SER A 35 -9.32 -6.27 -8.13
N PRO A 36 -10.42 -6.31 -7.35
CA PRO A 36 -10.59 -7.02 -6.07
C PRO A 36 -11.23 -8.41 -6.16
N ALA A 37 -11.60 -8.91 -7.36
CA ALA A 37 -12.18 -10.24 -7.51
C ALA A 37 -11.19 -11.32 -7.02
N ASP A 38 -9.93 -11.19 -7.41
CA ASP A 38 -8.80 -11.91 -6.83
C ASP A 38 -8.26 -11.18 -5.59
N ARG A 39 -8.10 -11.94 -4.50
CA ARG A 39 -7.64 -11.41 -3.21
C ARG A 39 -6.12 -11.36 -3.17
N ILE A 40 -5.58 -10.15 -3.04
CA ILE A 40 -4.14 -9.91 -2.80
C ILE A 40 -3.97 -9.50 -1.34
N LEU A 41 -3.26 -10.32 -0.56
CA LEU A 41 -3.06 -10.10 0.87
C LEU A 41 -1.62 -9.65 1.16
N TRP A 42 -1.48 -8.62 2.00
CA TRP A 42 -0.19 -8.08 2.43
C TRP A 42 -0.03 -8.31 3.94
N ASP A 43 0.77 -9.30 4.35
CA ASP A 43 1.09 -9.52 5.77
C ASP A 43 1.89 -8.34 6.36
N THR A 44 1.61 -7.96 7.61
CA THR A 44 2.01 -6.70 8.25
C THR A 44 1.55 -5.42 7.53
N GLY A 45 1.32 -5.44 6.21
CA GLY A 45 0.72 -4.36 5.44
C GLY A 45 1.61 -3.15 5.14
N HIS A 46 2.71 -2.95 5.85
CA HIS A 46 3.56 -1.75 5.70
C HIS A 46 4.20 -1.57 4.30
N GLN A 47 4.29 -2.62 3.50
CA GLN A 47 4.79 -2.66 2.12
C GLN A 47 3.70 -2.43 1.05
N SER A 48 2.53 -1.90 1.43
CA SER A 48 1.36 -1.76 0.55
C SER A 48 1.22 -0.39 -0.15
N TYR A 49 2.17 0.53 -0.07
CA TYR A 49 2.04 1.84 -0.72
C TYR A 49 1.99 1.73 -2.24
N VAL A 50 2.74 0.81 -2.83
CA VAL A 50 2.64 0.53 -4.28
C VAL A 50 1.25 0.00 -4.61
N HIS A 51 0.71 -0.88 -3.77
CA HIS A 51 -0.64 -1.41 -3.92
C HIS A 51 -1.69 -0.30 -3.87
N LYS A 52 -1.61 0.61 -2.90
CA LYS A 52 -2.48 1.78 -2.79
C LYS A 52 -2.42 2.67 -4.04
N LEU A 53 -1.22 2.91 -4.59
CA LEU A 53 -1.06 3.69 -5.82
C LEU A 53 -1.73 3.05 -7.03
N LEU A 54 -1.59 1.73 -7.20
CA LEU A 54 -2.18 1.00 -8.33
C LEU A 54 -3.70 0.83 -8.21
N THR A 55 -4.23 1.02 -7.01
CA THR A 55 -5.67 0.93 -6.69
C THR A 55 -6.26 2.31 -6.38
N GLY A 56 -5.80 3.33 -7.12
CA GLY A 56 -6.43 4.66 -7.18
C GLY A 56 -6.06 5.66 -6.09
N ARG A 57 -5.21 5.30 -5.11
CA ARG A 57 -4.96 6.13 -3.92
C ARG A 57 -3.60 6.82 -3.99
N GLN A 58 -3.53 7.96 -4.69
CA GLN A 58 -2.28 8.67 -4.99
C GLN A 58 -2.01 9.90 -4.11
N ASP A 59 -2.95 10.32 -3.25
CA ASP A 59 -2.71 11.43 -2.32
C ASP A 59 -2.03 10.95 -1.04
N PHE A 60 -0.71 11.17 -0.97
CA PHE A 60 0.12 10.83 0.19
C PHE A 60 0.38 12.05 1.08
N SER A 61 -0.25 13.20 0.84
CA SER A 61 0.00 14.45 1.58
C SER A 61 -0.24 14.34 3.08
N LYS A 62 -1.16 13.46 3.50
CA LYS A 62 -1.48 13.13 4.90
C LYS A 62 -1.25 11.66 5.23
N LEU A 63 -0.30 10.99 4.56
CA LEU A 63 0.04 9.60 4.87
C LEU A 63 0.35 9.43 6.37
N ARG A 64 -0.31 8.47 7.01
CA ARG A 64 -0.29 8.17 8.47
C ARG A 64 -0.79 9.31 9.37
N GLY A 65 -1.36 10.36 8.79
CA GLY A 65 -1.95 11.48 9.49
C GLY A 65 -3.45 11.29 9.71
N LYS A 66 -4.02 12.01 10.68
CA LYS A 66 -5.46 12.00 10.96
C LYS A 66 -6.24 12.43 9.71
N GLY A 67 -7.19 11.60 9.28
CA GLY A 67 -8.02 11.85 8.10
C GLY A 67 -7.24 11.81 6.78
N GLY A 68 -6.09 11.14 6.77
CA GLY A 68 -5.32 10.83 5.56
C GLY A 68 -5.12 9.33 5.41
N LEU A 69 -4.34 8.94 4.41
CA LEU A 69 -4.10 7.55 4.05
C LEU A 69 -3.40 6.78 5.18
N SER A 70 -3.86 5.58 5.48
CA SER A 70 -3.28 4.67 6.44
C SER A 70 -1.90 4.20 5.97
N GLY A 71 -1.03 3.93 6.95
CA GLY A 71 0.27 3.31 6.71
C GLY A 71 0.20 1.83 6.35
N TYR A 72 -0.99 1.24 6.41
CA TYR A 72 -1.32 -0.17 6.23
C TYR A 72 -2.56 -0.30 5.34
N PRO A 73 -2.89 -1.48 4.79
CA PRO A 73 -4.16 -1.69 4.14
C PRO A 73 -5.32 -1.40 5.10
N SER A 74 -6.38 -0.76 4.59
CA SER A 74 -7.61 -0.50 5.33
C SER A 74 -8.82 -0.67 4.43
N ARG A 75 -9.78 -1.49 4.88
CA ARG A 75 -11.07 -1.75 4.24
C ARG A 75 -11.92 -0.49 4.14
N GLU A 76 -11.76 0.44 5.07
CA GLU A 76 -12.42 1.74 5.01
C GLU A 76 -11.90 2.60 3.84
N GLU A 77 -10.68 2.35 3.36
CA GLU A 77 -10.05 3.11 2.28
C GLU A 77 -10.24 2.51 0.89
N SER A 78 -10.49 1.20 0.80
CA SER A 78 -10.49 0.49 -0.49
C SER A 78 -11.02 -0.94 -0.38
N GLU A 79 -11.78 -1.36 -1.39
CA GLU A 79 -12.21 -2.76 -1.55
C GLU A 79 -11.04 -3.74 -1.83
N HIS A 80 -9.91 -3.23 -2.30
CA HIS A 80 -8.70 -4.02 -2.53
C HIS A 80 -7.95 -4.40 -1.25
N ASP A 81 -8.24 -3.72 -0.13
CA ASP A 81 -7.56 -3.91 1.14
C ASP A 81 -8.31 -4.94 1.99
N VAL A 82 -8.08 -6.23 1.70
CA VAL A 82 -8.88 -7.31 2.29
C VAL A 82 -8.58 -7.56 3.78
N ILE A 83 -7.36 -7.29 4.26
CA ILE A 83 -6.96 -7.50 5.66
C ILE A 83 -6.36 -6.23 6.25
N GLU A 84 -6.69 -5.91 7.50
CA GLU A 84 -6.24 -4.68 8.18
C GLU A 84 -5.28 -5.02 9.31
N ASN A 85 -4.08 -5.46 8.97
CA ASN A 85 -3.13 -5.94 9.97
C ASN A 85 -1.89 -5.05 9.99
N SER A 86 -1.50 -4.64 11.20
CA SER A 86 -0.20 -4.01 11.50
C SER A 86 0.77 -4.95 12.20
N HIS A 87 0.30 -6.10 12.68
CA HIS A 87 1.11 -7.15 13.28
C HIS A 87 1.47 -8.20 12.23
N ALA A 88 2.68 -8.73 12.33
CA ALA A 88 3.18 -9.76 11.44
C ALA A 88 2.53 -11.13 11.71
N SER A 89 2.55 -11.99 10.69
CA SER A 89 2.13 -13.40 10.76
C SER A 89 0.65 -13.61 11.09
N THR A 90 -0.19 -12.75 10.55
CA THR A 90 -1.65 -12.75 10.79
C THR A 90 -2.46 -13.27 9.60
N VAL A 91 -1.77 -13.73 8.56
CA VAL A 91 -2.31 -14.24 7.30
C VAL A 91 -1.90 -15.69 7.11
#